data_AF-T1AFC9-F1
#
_entry.id   AF-T1AFC9-F1
#
_cell.length_a   1.000
_cell.length_b   1.000
_cell.length_c   1.000
_cell.angle_alpha   90.00
_cell.angle_beta   90.00
_cell.angle_gamma   90.00
#
_symmetry.space_group_name_H-M   'P 1'
#
loop_
_entity.id
_entity.type
_entity.pdbx_description
1 polymer ?
#
loop_
_entity_poly.entity_id
_entity_poly.type
_entity_poly.pdbx_seq_one_letter_code
_entity_poly.pdbx_strand_id
1 'polypeptide(L)'
;MNVNDYEVIQEEIRPFHTGTRTESAALLAWFLAVVWRIEPEDVDDAICDGQGDKGIDGMLVDDELGEITLLQAKHKANFDGRQGDKDLRDLVGASAYFASEASVQGLLAANPNVELRRLLSRLDVQAKVAAGAHATRLV
;
A
#
# COMPACT_ATOMS: atom_id res chain seq x y z
N MET A 1 -7.44 -22.30 -4.30
CA MET A 1 -6.64 -22.13 -5.51
C MET A 1 -5.92 -23.42 -5.81
N ASN A 2 -6.09 -23.95 -7.01
CA ASN A 2 -5.22 -25.00 -7.53
C ASN A 2 -4.00 -24.34 -8.21
N VAL A 3 -3.01 -25.12 -8.65
CA VAL A 3 -1.79 -24.61 -9.31
C VAL A 3 -2.12 -23.78 -10.57
N ASN A 4 -3.16 -24.18 -11.30
CA ASN A 4 -3.60 -23.51 -12.54
C ASN A 4 -4.15 -22.10 -12.25
N ASP A 5 -4.85 -21.89 -11.13
CA ASP A 5 -5.33 -20.56 -10.73
C ASP A 5 -4.18 -19.60 -10.41
N TYR A 6 -3.07 -20.12 -9.86
CA TYR A 6 -1.90 -19.32 -9.51
C TYR A 6 -1.20 -18.82 -10.78
N GLU A 7 -1.00 -19.71 -11.77
CA GLU A 7 -0.40 -19.38 -13.06
C GLU A 7 -1.18 -18.30 -13.80
N VAL A 8 -2.52 -18.37 -13.80
CA VAL A 8 -3.38 -17.34 -14.44
C VAL A 8 -3.16 -15.97 -13.81
N ILE A 9 -3.16 -15.87 -12.48
CA ILE A 9 -2.92 -14.59 -11.79
C ILE A 9 -1.51 -14.06 -12.09
N GLN A 10 -0.50 -14.93 -12.18
CA GLN A 10 0.86 -14.50 -12.53
C GLN A 10 0.95 -13.90 -13.93
N GLU A 11 0.26 -14.48 -14.91
CA GLU A 11 0.22 -13.92 -16.28
C GLU A 11 -0.44 -12.54 -16.32
N GLU A 12 -1.47 -12.31 -15.49
CA GLU A 12 -2.15 -11.01 -15.39
C GLU A 12 -1.29 -9.94 -14.67
N ILE A 13 -0.45 -10.33 -13.71
CA ILE A 13 0.45 -9.41 -13.00
C ILE A 13 1.66 -9.02 -13.85
N ARG A 14 2.13 -9.92 -14.73
CA ARG A 14 3.37 -9.73 -15.51
C ARG A 14 3.46 -8.37 -16.24
N PRO A 15 2.41 -7.83 -16.87
CA PRO A 15 2.47 -6.51 -17.51
C PRO A 15 2.77 -5.36 -16.54
N PHE A 16 2.46 -5.52 -15.25
CA PHE A 16 2.66 -4.52 -14.20
C PHE A 16 4.05 -4.59 -13.56
N HIS A 17 4.84 -5.63 -13.86
CA HIS A 17 6.24 -5.76 -13.43
C HIS A 17 7.17 -4.88 -14.29
N THR A 18 7.03 -3.56 -14.12
CA THR A 18 7.77 -2.56 -14.89
C THR A 18 8.94 -1.99 -14.11
N GLY A 19 10.04 -1.66 -14.80
CA GLY A 19 11.19 -0.96 -14.21
C GLY A 19 11.82 -1.77 -13.07
N THR A 20 11.88 -1.17 -11.88
CA THR A 20 12.51 -1.76 -10.68
C THR A 20 11.49 -2.26 -9.65
N ARG A 21 10.22 -2.44 -10.05
CA ARG A 21 9.19 -2.99 -9.15
C ARG A 21 9.57 -4.36 -8.64
N THR A 22 9.26 -4.61 -7.38
CA THR A 22 9.23 -5.97 -6.83
C THR A 22 8.00 -6.70 -7.37
N GLU A 23 7.98 -8.03 -7.25
CA GLU A 23 6.79 -8.84 -7.57
C GLU A 23 5.57 -8.43 -6.71
N SER A 24 5.80 -8.03 -5.45
CA SER A 24 4.73 -7.48 -4.58
C SER A 24 4.19 -6.15 -5.10
N ALA A 25 5.07 -5.24 -5.52
CA ALA A 25 4.67 -3.96 -6.11
C ALA A 25 3.92 -4.16 -7.43
N ALA A 26 4.33 -5.13 -8.26
CA ALA A 26 3.63 -5.48 -9.49
C ALA A 26 2.22 -6.04 -9.20
N LEU A 27 2.10 -6.93 -8.21
CA LEU A 27 0.81 -7.43 -7.72
C LEU A 27 -0.09 -6.28 -7.24
N LEU A 28 0.46 -5.35 -6.46
CA LEU A 28 -0.28 -4.19 -5.97
C LEU A 28 -0.74 -3.29 -7.11
N ALA A 29 0.12 -3.01 -8.09
CA ALA A 29 -0.20 -2.23 -9.26
C ALA A 29 -1.34 -2.87 -10.09
N TRP A 30 -1.28 -4.18 -10.32
CA TRP A 30 -2.36 -4.93 -10.94
C TRP A 30 -3.67 -4.82 -10.14
N PHE A 31 -3.61 -5.00 -8.82
CA PHE A 31 -4.79 -4.90 -7.96
C PHE A 31 -5.43 -3.51 -8.02
N LEU A 32 -4.63 -2.45 -7.93
CA LEU A 32 -5.10 -1.07 -8.01
C LEU A 32 -5.75 -0.79 -9.37
N ALA A 33 -5.11 -1.17 -10.48
CA ALA A 33 -5.62 -0.89 -11.81
C ALA A 33 -6.86 -1.73 -12.17
N VAL A 34 -6.83 -3.04 -11.89
CA VAL A 34 -7.83 -3.99 -12.42
C VAL A 34 -8.98 -4.20 -11.45
N VAL A 35 -8.68 -4.41 -10.16
CA VAL A 35 -9.69 -4.72 -9.15
C VAL A 35 -10.30 -3.43 -8.61
N TRP A 36 -9.44 -2.46 -8.29
CA TRP A 36 -9.86 -1.20 -7.67
C TRP A 36 -10.13 -0.08 -8.66
N ARG A 37 -9.78 -0.29 -9.94
CA ARG A 37 -10.06 0.63 -11.06
C ARG A 37 -9.46 2.02 -10.88
N ILE A 38 -8.29 2.08 -10.27
CA ILE A 38 -7.47 3.29 -10.26
C ILE A 38 -6.93 3.52 -11.67
N GLU A 39 -6.95 4.78 -12.11
CA GLU A 39 -6.42 5.15 -13.42
C GLU A 39 -4.93 4.84 -13.51
N PRO A 40 -4.42 4.34 -14.66
CA PRO A 40 -3.03 3.89 -14.78
C PRO A 40 -1.98 4.93 -14.36
N GLU A 41 -2.24 6.21 -14.61
CA GLU A 41 -1.38 7.32 -14.19
C GLU A 41 -1.28 7.49 -12.66
N ASP A 42 -2.32 7.11 -11.92
CA ASP A 42 -2.40 7.28 -10.47
C ASP A 42 -1.90 6.04 -9.70
N VAL A 43 -1.83 4.88 -10.36
CA VAL A 43 -1.36 3.61 -9.77
C VAL A 43 0.07 3.75 -9.23
N ASP A 44 0.98 4.27 -10.04
CA ASP A 44 2.38 4.46 -9.67
C ASP A 44 2.52 5.41 -8.49
N ASP A 45 1.69 6.45 -8.49
CA ASP A 45 1.67 7.51 -7.50
C ASP A 45 1.09 7.04 -6.16
N ALA A 46 0.41 5.88 -6.12
CA ALA A 46 -0.15 5.24 -4.93
C ALA A 46 0.80 4.25 -4.24
N ILE A 47 1.88 3.82 -4.89
CA ILE A 47 2.77 2.74 -4.41
C ILE A 47 4.01 3.30 -3.71
N CYS A 48 4.35 2.72 -2.56
CA CYS A 48 5.60 2.96 -1.84
C CYS A 48 6.30 1.70 -1.31
N ASP A 49 5.93 0.52 -1.83
CA ASP A 49 6.58 -0.77 -1.56
C ASP A 49 8.11 -0.68 -1.64
N GLY A 50 8.79 -1.17 -0.60
CA GLY A 50 10.23 -1.25 -0.57
C GLY A 50 10.84 -0.96 0.80
N GLN A 51 12.15 -1.17 0.93
CA GLN A 51 12.83 -1.04 2.22
C GLN A 51 12.54 0.31 2.90
N GLY A 52 11.91 0.25 4.08
CA GLY A 52 11.58 1.45 4.87
C GLY A 52 10.15 1.99 4.67
N ASP A 53 9.29 1.23 4.00
CA ASP A 53 7.83 1.45 3.83
C ASP A 53 7.01 1.46 5.14
N LYS A 54 7.58 1.00 6.25
CA LYS A 54 6.91 0.91 7.57
C LYS A 54 5.65 0.04 7.55
N GLY A 55 5.61 -0.96 6.66
CA GLY A 55 4.46 -1.87 6.50
C GLY A 55 3.33 -1.30 5.64
N ILE A 56 3.60 -0.26 4.86
CA ILE A 56 2.66 0.39 3.93
C ILE A 56 3.23 0.30 2.52
N ASP A 57 2.70 -0.60 1.71
CA ASP A 57 3.15 -0.81 0.33
C ASP A 57 2.45 0.13 -0.66
N GLY A 58 1.31 0.70 -0.25
CA GLY A 58 0.65 1.78 -0.95
C GLY A 58 -0.37 2.52 -0.09
N MET A 59 -0.84 3.66 -0.58
CA MET A 59 -1.83 4.50 0.10
C MET A 59 -2.75 5.24 -0.87
N LEU A 60 -4.04 5.28 -0.54
CA LEU A 60 -5.06 6.07 -1.23
C LEU A 60 -5.79 6.98 -0.23
N VAL A 61 -6.30 8.10 -0.71
CA VAL A 61 -7.14 9.02 0.06
C VAL A 61 -8.42 9.28 -0.72
N ASP A 62 -9.56 9.03 -0.08
CA ASP A 62 -10.88 9.39 -0.55
C ASP A 62 -11.42 10.53 0.32
N ASP A 63 -11.51 11.73 -0.24
CA ASP A 63 -11.98 12.92 0.46
C ASP A 63 -13.50 13.00 0.57
N GLU A 64 -14.24 12.30 -0.29
CA GLU A 64 -15.71 12.25 -0.23
C GLU A 64 -16.16 11.33 0.91
N LEU A 65 -15.48 10.19 1.08
CA LEU A 65 -15.73 9.24 2.15
C LEU A 65 -15.00 9.59 3.46
N GLY A 66 -14.00 10.47 3.40
CA GLY A 66 -13.13 10.72 4.53
C GLY A 66 -12.38 9.44 4.92
N GLU A 67 -11.67 8.83 3.98
CA GLU A 67 -10.97 7.57 4.18
C GLU A 67 -9.51 7.67 3.71
N ILE A 68 -8.58 7.23 4.55
CA ILE A 68 -7.19 6.95 4.18
C ILE A 68 -7.05 5.43 4.14
N THR A 69 -6.82 4.86 2.96
CA THR A 69 -6.62 3.42 2.83
C THR A 69 -5.14 3.09 2.74
N LEU A 70 -4.67 2.23 3.65
CA LEU A 70 -3.31 1.68 3.67
C LEU A 70 -3.32 0.28 3.07
N LEU A 71 -2.34 0.00 2.22
CA LEU A 71 -2.26 -1.23 1.45
C LEU A 71 -1.01 -2.04 1.82
N GLN A 72 -1.17 -3.35 1.98
CA GLN A 72 -0.06 -4.29 2.05
C GLN A 72 -0.21 -5.35 0.96
N ALA A 73 0.84 -5.57 0.16
CA ALA A 73 0.87 -6.57 -0.89
C ALA A 73 1.97 -7.62 -0.67
N LYS A 74 1.59 -8.90 -0.68
CA LYS A 74 2.54 -10.01 -0.64
C LYS A 74 2.38 -10.93 -1.82
N HIS A 75 3.36 -10.91 -2.71
CA HIS A 75 3.50 -11.94 -3.75
C HIS A 75 4.22 -13.17 -3.21
N LYS A 76 3.72 -14.36 -3.57
CA LYS A 76 4.29 -15.66 -3.17
C LYS A 76 4.50 -16.58 -4.36
N ALA A 77 5.63 -16.48 -5.06
CA ALA A 77 5.95 -17.27 -6.25
C ALA A 77 5.59 -18.77 -6.22
N ASN A 78 5.58 -19.41 -5.04
CA ASN A 78 5.15 -20.80 -4.88
C ASN A 78 4.05 -20.94 -3.81
N PHE A 79 3.10 -21.86 -4.08
CA PHE A 79 2.10 -22.29 -3.11
C PHE A 79 2.70 -23.34 -2.15
N ASP A 80 2.93 -22.94 -0.90
CA ASP A 80 3.33 -23.84 0.21
C ASP A 80 2.25 -23.92 1.31
N GLY A 81 1.08 -23.31 1.07
CA GLY A 81 -0.07 -23.27 1.96
C GLY A 81 0.11 -22.45 3.23
N ARG A 82 1.17 -21.64 3.37
CA ARG A 82 1.42 -20.86 4.59
C ARG A 82 1.79 -19.41 4.28
N GLN A 83 1.17 -18.47 4.98
CA GLN A 83 1.60 -17.08 5.01
C GLN A 83 1.80 -16.73 6.49
N GLY A 84 2.98 -16.20 6.82
CA GLY A 84 3.23 -15.70 8.18
C GLY A 84 2.37 -14.46 8.46
N ASP A 85 2.17 -14.15 9.73
CA ASP A 85 1.34 -13.02 10.17
C ASP A 85 2.13 -11.72 10.35
N LYS A 86 3.44 -11.73 10.04
CA LYS A 86 4.31 -10.57 10.19
C LYS A 86 3.80 -9.36 9.39
N ASP A 87 3.58 -9.54 8.09
CA ASP A 87 3.19 -8.45 7.20
C ASP A 87 1.81 -7.87 7.61
N LEU A 88 0.88 -8.72 8.09
CA LEU A 88 -0.42 -8.30 8.63
C LEU A 88 -0.29 -7.51 9.94
N ARG A 89 0.57 -7.95 10.86
CA ARG A 89 0.82 -7.20 12.11
C ARG A 89 1.47 -5.85 11.83
N ASP A 90 2.37 -5.80 10.84
CA ASP A 90 3.03 -4.56 10.45
C ASP A 90 2.01 -3.57 9.87
N LEU A 91 1.09 -4.02 9.00
CA LEU A 91 -0.01 -3.19 8.48
C LEU A 91 -0.94 -2.70 9.59
N VAL A 92 -1.32 -3.57 10.54
CA VAL A 92 -2.11 -3.16 11.72
C VAL A 92 -1.35 -2.14 12.56
N GLY A 93 -0.05 -2.33 12.76
CA GLY A 93 0.82 -1.37 13.44
C GLY A 93 0.91 -0.03 12.71
N ALA A 94 0.92 -0.04 11.38
CA ALA A 94 1.00 1.15 10.55
C ALA A 94 -0.22 2.08 10.75
N SER A 95 -1.39 1.52 11.05
CA SER A 95 -2.59 2.33 11.35
C SER A 95 -2.40 3.33 12.48
N ALA A 96 -1.54 3.01 13.47
CA ALA A 96 -1.26 3.88 14.61
C ALA A 96 -0.56 5.18 14.20
N TYR A 97 0.14 5.21 13.06
CA TYR A 97 0.74 6.43 12.52
C TYR A 97 -0.31 7.46 12.12
N PHE A 98 -1.54 7.06 11.83
CA PHE A 98 -2.61 7.91 11.32
C PHE A 98 -3.64 8.30 12.41
N ALA A 99 -3.35 7.99 13.67
CA ALA A 99 -4.26 8.27 14.79
C ALA A 99 -4.34 9.77 15.17
N SER A 100 -3.32 10.56 14.84
CA SER A 100 -3.23 11.99 15.17
C SER A 100 -2.18 12.69 14.30
N GLU A 101 -2.21 14.02 14.27
CA GLU A 101 -1.17 14.81 13.62
C GLU A 101 0.23 14.45 14.14
N ALA A 102 0.37 14.31 15.47
CA ALA A 102 1.64 13.99 16.12
C ALA A 102 2.17 12.60 15.73
N SER A 103 1.30 11.61 15.53
CA SER A 103 1.72 10.28 15.09
C SER A 103 2.17 10.28 13.62
N VAL A 104 1.56 11.10 12.76
CA VAL A 104 2.00 11.28 11.37
C VAL A 104 3.36 11.99 11.32
N GLN A 105 3.57 13.00 12.17
CA GLN A 105 4.89 13.62 12.34
C GLN A 105 5.93 12.61 12.82
N GLY A 106 5.56 11.72 13.75
CA GLY A 106 6.40 10.62 14.20
C GLY A 106 6.79 9.67 13.06
N LEU A 107 5.85 9.35 12.17
CA LEU A 107 6.14 8.57 10.96
C LEU A 107 7.15 9.28 10.06
N LEU A 108 6.97 10.57 9.77
CA LEU A 108 7.91 11.36 8.97
C LEU A 108 9.31 11.45 9.61
N ALA A 109 9.37 11.58 10.94
CA ALA A 109 10.61 11.63 11.71
C ALA A 109 11.34 10.28 11.77
N ALA A 110 10.61 9.16 11.67
CA ALA A 110 11.16 7.80 11.63
C ALA A 110 11.88 7.46 10.31
N ASN A 111 12.10 8.47 9.46
CA ASN A 111 12.78 8.40 8.18
C ASN A 111 12.24 7.28 7.27
N PRO A 112 10.97 7.36 6.86
CA PRO A 112 10.41 6.41 5.91
C PRO A 112 11.11 6.57 4.55
N ASN A 113 10.91 5.58 3.67
CA ASN A 113 11.41 5.65 2.31
C ASN A 113 10.87 6.90 1.57
N VAL A 114 11.51 7.23 0.44
CA VAL A 114 11.26 8.50 -0.27
C VAL A 114 9.83 8.53 -0.81
N GLU A 115 9.31 7.38 -1.21
CA GLU A 115 8.05 7.14 -1.87
C GLU A 115 6.89 7.32 -0.88
N LEU A 116 6.98 6.72 0.32
CA LEU A 116 6.00 6.93 1.39
C LEU A 116 6.02 8.39 1.86
N ARG A 117 7.21 9.01 1.98
CA ARG A 117 7.29 10.44 2.33
C ARG A 117 6.63 11.31 1.28
N ARG A 118 6.85 11.01 -0.01
CA ARG A 118 6.22 11.72 -1.13
C ARG A 118 4.70 11.55 -1.10
N LEU A 119 4.20 10.35 -0.83
CA LEU A 119 2.77 10.08 -0.67
C LEU A 119 2.14 10.88 0.46
N LEU A 120 2.73 10.84 1.67
CA LEU A 120 2.25 11.59 2.83
C LEU A 120 2.14 13.09 2.55
N SER A 121 3.13 13.64 1.83
CA SER A 121 3.14 15.05 1.44
C SER A 121 2.16 15.37 0.31
N ARG A 122 2.10 14.56 -0.74
CA ARG A 122 1.25 14.78 -1.93
C ARG A 122 -0.22 14.72 -1.59
N LEU A 123 -0.60 13.79 -0.71
CA LEU A 123 -1.97 13.55 -0.29
C LEU A 123 -2.37 14.37 0.94
N ASP A 124 -1.51 15.28 1.41
CA ASP A 124 -1.75 16.17 2.57
C ASP A 124 -2.26 15.42 3.82
N VAL A 125 -1.71 14.22 4.06
CA VAL A 125 -2.21 13.28 5.07
C VAL A 125 -2.18 13.90 6.46
N GLN A 126 -1.12 14.64 6.79
CA GLN A 126 -0.98 15.25 8.11
C GLN A 126 -2.13 16.22 8.40
N ALA A 127 -2.48 17.09 7.45
CA ALA A 127 -3.57 18.04 7.62
C ALA A 127 -4.93 17.34 7.70
N LYS A 128 -5.14 16.31 6.88
CA LYS A 128 -6.37 15.50 6.89
C LYS A 128 -6.59 14.77 8.21
N VAL A 129 -5.54 14.16 8.75
CA VAL A 129 -5.57 13.52 10.09
C VAL A 129 -5.77 14.57 11.19
N ALA A 130 -5.11 15.73 11.10
CA ALA A 130 -5.27 16.81 12.08
C ALA A 130 -6.71 17.37 12.11
N ALA A 131 -7.37 17.41 10.95
CA ALA A 131 -8.77 17.82 10.84
C ALA A 131 -9.75 16.77 11.43
N GLY A 132 -9.30 15.53 11.67
CA GLY A 132 -10.12 14.45 12.22
C GLY A 132 -11.22 13.96 11.26
N ALA A 133 -11.10 14.27 9.98
CA ALA A 133 -12.12 13.98 8.97
C ALA A 133 -11.94 12.62 8.28
N HIS A 134 -10.81 11.93 8.51
CA HIS A 134 -10.46 10.71 7.78
C HIS A 134 -10.29 9.49 8.68
N ALA A 135 -11.06 8.43 8.41
CA ALA A 135 -10.87 7.12 9.02
C ALA A 135 -9.75 6.34 8.31
N THR A 136 -9.01 5.51 9.05
CA THR A 136 -7.99 4.63 8.47
C THR A 136 -8.59 3.27 8.13
N ARG A 137 -8.44 2.86 6.88
CA ARG A 137 -8.81 1.53 6.38
C ARG A 137 -7.56 0.73 6.02
N LEU A 138 -7.57 -0.56 6.34
CA LEU A 138 -6.47 -1.48 6.04
C LEU A 138 -6.92 -2.47 4.97
N VAL A 139 -6.10 -2.63 3.93
CA VAL A 139 -6.33 -3.51 2.78
C VAL A 139 -5.12 -4.40 2.54
#